data_AF-A0A1J4JI67-F1
#
_entry.id   AF-A0A1J4JI67-F1
#
_cell.length_a   1.000
_cell.length_b   1.000
_cell.length_c   1.000
_cell.angle_alpha   90.00
_cell.angle_beta   90.00
_cell.angle_gamma   90.00
#
_symmetry.space_group_name_H-M   'P 1'
#
loop_
_entity.id
_entity.type
_entity.pdbx_description
1 polymer ?
#
loop_
_entity_poly.entity_id
_entity_poly.type
_entity_poly.pdbx_seq_one_letter_code
_entity_poly.pdbx_strand_id
1 'polypeptide(L)'
;MLDDQNKRPPIDRYYMSDSGEKQSLPNPFDSSKSGNISNHEPQLLEGLVRELRENSDNSAMPPNFPSFYPVTYHNINLEIPQKRSFIVRLNYLFAQSICLSLLFSVFAALFSFGIDSCVNSCTSFAGFHFGKEIFLSMVNLVFGVALVFHVQYFPFYAAVRDETPTRSAIPVQVATIAALCVLLAGVPGTGAVGIGYAYIAFKYGKWMNKFFSFVISAWHLLNIVGEAVVFLMMRPIFRTTNLLADGGQITV
;
A
#
# COMPACT_ATOMS: atom_id res chain seq x y z
N MET A 1 -0.33 -50.49 -69.46
CA MET A 1 -0.20 -51.62 -68.53
C MET A 1 0.12 -51.01 -67.18
N LEU A 2 -0.80 -51.16 -66.21
CA LEU A 2 -0.66 -50.88 -64.77
C LEU A 2 -0.55 -49.37 -64.41
N ASP A 3 -1.57 -48.84 -63.73
CA ASP A 3 -1.63 -48.64 -62.26
C ASP A 3 -0.67 -47.51 -61.81
N ASP A 4 -0.98 -46.59 -60.91
CA ASP A 4 -1.76 -46.72 -59.70
C ASP A 4 -2.14 -45.33 -59.17
N GLN A 5 -3.04 -45.34 -58.20
CA GLN A 5 -3.77 -44.26 -57.58
C GLN A 5 -2.92 -43.20 -56.87
N ASN A 6 -3.33 -41.93 -56.96
CA ASN A 6 -3.21 -41.05 -55.80
C ASN A 6 -4.39 -40.07 -55.71
N LYS A 7 -5.45 -40.58 -55.09
CA LYS A 7 -6.72 -39.91 -54.80
C LYS A 7 -6.49 -38.96 -53.62
N ARG A 8 -6.36 -37.65 -53.88
CA ARG A 8 -6.37 -36.65 -52.79
C ARG A 8 -7.80 -36.51 -52.24
N PRO A 9 -8.01 -36.56 -50.93
CA PRO A 9 -9.32 -36.30 -50.35
C PRO A 9 -9.70 -34.81 -50.52
N PRO A 10 -11.00 -34.49 -50.57
CA PRO A 10 -11.47 -33.12 -50.64
C PRO A 10 -11.14 -32.39 -49.33
N ILE A 11 -10.65 -31.17 -49.47
CA ILE A 11 -10.45 -30.24 -48.36
C ILE A 11 -11.85 -29.72 -47.98
N ASP A 12 -12.44 -30.32 -46.95
CA ASP A 12 -13.65 -29.79 -46.33
C ASP A 12 -13.30 -28.46 -45.64
N ARG A 13 -13.72 -27.36 -46.28
CA ARG A 13 -13.75 -26.04 -45.64
C ARG A 13 -14.86 -26.06 -44.59
N TYR A 14 -14.49 -26.35 -43.35
CA TYR A 14 -15.29 -25.98 -42.20
C TYR A 14 -15.34 -24.45 -42.11
N TYR A 15 -16.43 -23.87 -42.58
CA TYR A 15 -16.84 -22.54 -42.15
C TYR A 15 -17.29 -22.66 -40.69
N MET A 16 -16.40 -22.34 -39.74
CA MET A 16 -16.86 -21.95 -38.42
C MET A 16 -17.58 -20.62 -38.55
N SER A 17 -18.91 -20.67 -38.55
CA SER A 17 -19.77 -19.55 -38.22
C SER A 17 -19.50 -19.17 -36.77
N ASP A 18 -18.48 -18.36 -36.52
CA ASP A 18 -18.28 -17.69 -35.24
C ASP A 18 -19.28 -16.53 -35.15
N SER A 19 -20.55 -16.87 -35.01
CA SER A 19 -21.57 -15.99 -34.45
C SER A 19 -21.59 -16.22 -32.94
N GLY A 20 -20.44 -15.97 -32.30
CA GLY A 20 -20.36 -15.68 -30.88
C GLY A 20 -21.11 -14.39 -30.62
N GLU A 21 -22.43 -14.50 -30.50
CA GLU A 21 -23.29 -13.47 -29.94
C GLU A 21 -22.71 -13.15 -28.56
N LYS A 22 -21.96 -12.04 -28.46
CA LYS A 22 -21.44 -11.56 -27.19
C LYS A 22 -22.66 -11.30 -26.33
N GLN A 23 -22.97 -12.21 -25.41
CA GLN A 23 -23.98 -12.01 -24.38
C GLN A 23 -23.55 -10.78 -23.59
N SER A 24 -24.10 -9.62 -23.97
CA SER A 24 -23.95 -8.40 -23.24
C SER A 24 -24.58 -8.64 -21.88
N LEU A 25 -23.77 -8.57 -20.83
CA LEU A 25 -24.26 -8.64 -19.46
C LEU A 25 -25.41 -7.63 -19.30
N PRO A 26 -26.54 -8.04 -18.73
CA PRO A 26 -27.70 -7.16 -18.59
C PRO A 26 -27.30 -5.92 -17.80
N ASN A 27 -27.65 -4.76 -18.33
CA ASN A 27 -27.40 -3.48 -17.68
C ASN A 27 -28.22 -3.42 -16.37
N PRO A 28 -27.59 -3.31 -15.19
CA PRO A 28 -28.31 -3.30 -13.92
C PRO A 28 -29.18 -2.04 -13.71
N PHE A 29 -29.13 -1.07 -14.63
CA PHE A 29 -29.92 0.15 -14.60
C PHE A 29 -31.07 0.17 -15.63
N ASP A 30 -31.21 -0.87 -16.47
CA ASP A 30 -32.34 -1.02 -17.40
C ASP A 30 -33.59 -1.53 -16.65
N SER A 31 -34.39 -0.59 -16.14
CA SER A 31 -35.61 -0.85 -15.38
C SER A 31 -36.84 -1.18 -16.24
N SER A 32 -36.70 -1.33 -17.56
CA SER A 32 -37.84 -1.40 -18.49
C SER A 32 -38.27 -2.80 -18.93
N LYS A 33 -37.82 -3.89 -18.29
CA LYS A 33 -38.35 -5.25 -18.55
C LYS A 33 -38.82 -5.93 -17.26
N SER A 34 -39.90 -5.37 -16.71
CA SER A 34 -40.77 -6.08 -15.76
C SER A 34 -41.57 -7.13 -16.53
N GLY A 35 -41.17 -8.40 -16.45
CA GLY A 35 -41.96 -9.48 -17.08
C GLY A 35 -41.31 -10.85 -17.15
N ASN A 36 -40.54 -11.25 -16.12
CA ASN A 36 -40.31 -12.64 -15.68
C ASN A 36 -39.16 -12.60 -14.67
N ILE A 37 -39.49 -12.24 -13.42
CA ILE A 37 -38.58 -12.42 -12.29
C ILE A 37 -38.49 -13.93 -12.06
N SER A 38 -37.53 -14.53 -12.75
CA SER A 38 -37.13 -15.91 -12.58
C SER A 38 -36.52 -16.08 -11.19
N ASN A 39 -36.74 -17.24 -10.59
CA ASN A 39 -36.33 -17.66 -9.25
C ASN A 39 -34.80 -17.64 -8.97
N HIS A 40 -33.99 -16.92 -9.75
CA HIS A 40 -32.53 -16.87 -9.64
C HIS A 40 -31.97 -15.68 -8.85
N GLU A 41 -32.69 -14.56 -8.78
CA GLU A 41 -32.27 -13.42 -7.96
C GLU A 41 -32.18 -13.75 -6.45
N PRO A 42 -33.11 -14.52 -5.84
CA PRO A 42 -32.99 -14.89 -4.43
C PRO A 42 -31.78 -15.81 -4.18
N GLN A 43 -31.36 -16.65 -5.14
CA GLN A 43 -30.23 -17.55 -4.97
C GLN A 43 -28.88 -16.84 -4.98
N LEU A 44 -28.75 -15.78 -5.79
CA LEU A 44 -27.51 -14.99 -5.84
C LEU A 44 -27.37 -14.15 -4.56
N LEU A 45 -28.47 -13.57 -4.09
CA LEU A 45 -28.49 -12.84 -2.82
C LEU A 45 -28.29 -13.77 -1.62
N GLU A 46 -28.89 -14.96 -1.63
CA GLU A 46 -28.73 -15.98 -0.59
C GLU A 46 -27.32 -16.57 -0.59
N GLY A 47 -26.69 -16.74 -1.76
CA GLY A 47 -25.27 -17.10 -1.87
C GLY A 47 -24.35 -16.03 -1.29
N LEU A 48 -24.62 -14.75 -1.60
CA LEU A 48 -23.87 -13.61 -1.05
C LEU A 48 -24.07 -13.46 0.46
N VAL A 49 -25.31 -13.65 0.94
CA VAL A 49 -25.65 -13.65 2.37
C VAL A 49 -25.01 -14.85 3.07
N ARG A 50 -24.97 -16.03 2.46
CA ARG A 50 -24.31 -17.22 3.02
C ARG A 50 -22.80 -17.05 3.08
N GLU A 51 -22.17 -16.51 2.03
CA GLU A 51 -20.75 -16.16 2.05
C GLU A 51 -20.46 -15.07 3.11
N LEU A 52 -21.34 -14.09 3.29
CA LEU A 52 -21.23 -13.10 4.36
C LEU A 52 -21.39 -13.72 5.75
N ARG A 53 -22.26 -14.73 5.91
CA ARG A 53 -22.53 -15.43 7.19
C ARG A 53 -21.44 -16.43 7.55
N GLU A 54 -20.98 -17.24 6.59
CA GLU A 54 -19.77 -18.06 6.72
C GLU A 54 -18.55 -17.17 6.97
N ASN A 55 -18.51 -15.96 6.40
CA ASN A 55 -17.43 -15.02 6.66
C ASN A 55 -17.53 -14.26 7.99
N SER A 56 -18.71 -14.12 8.59
CA SER A 56 -18.89 -13.44 9.88
C SER A 56 -18.58 -14.34 11.08
N ASP A 57 -18.68 -15.66 10.93
CA ASP A 57 -18.30 -16.65 11.95
C ASP A 57 -16.78 -16.92 11.99
N ASN A 58 -15.97 -16.12 11.26
CA ASN A 58 -14.54 -16.33 11.06
C ASN A 58 -13.65 -15.92 12.24
N SER A 59 -13.66 -16.74 13.28
CA SER A 59 -12.47 -16.91 14.14
C SER A 59 -11.35 -17.73 13.46
N ALA A 60 -11.48 -18.11 12.18
CA ALA A 60 -10.61 -19.08 11.51
C ALA A 60 -9.92 -18.59 10.21
N MET A 61 -10.00 -17.29 9.85
CA MET A 61 -9.27 -16.81 8.68
C MET A 61 -7.76 -16.73 8.97
N PRO A 62 -6.89 -17.32 8.12
CA PRO A 62 -5.46 -17.31 8.35
C PRO A 62 -4.93 -15.87 8.24
N PRO A 63 -4.02 -15.45 9.12
CA PRO A 63 -3.45 -14.11 9.04
C PRO A 63 -2.72 -13.91 7.71
N ASN A 64 -2.84 -12.72 7.14
CA ASN A 64 -2.27 -12.37 5.83
C ASN A 64 -1.47 -11.05 5.86
N PHE A 65 -1.39 -10.41 7.03
CA PHE A 65 -0.82 -9.08 7.17
C PHE A 65 -0.01 -8.90 8.47
N PRO A 66 1.15 -8.22 8.42
CA PRO A 66 1.88 -7.78 7.22
C PRO A 66 2.41 -8.94 6.37
N SER A 67 2.66 -8.71 5.07
CA SER A 67 3.00 -9.78 4.12
C SER A 67 4.27 -10.56 4.45
N PHE A 68 5.22 -9.94 5.17
CA PHE A 68 6.48 -10.56 5.59
C PHE A 68 6.38 -11.25 6.96
N TYR A 69 5.38 -10.90 7.77
CA TYR A 69 5.13 -11.52 9.08
C TYR A 69 3.63 -11.46 9.38
N PRO A 70 2.81 -12.33 8.77
CA PRO A 70 1.37 -12.25 8.88
C PRO A 70 0.93 -12.59 10.31
N VAL A 71 0.53 -11.57 11.06
CA VAL A 71 0.03 -11.71 12.45
C VAL A 71 -1.48 -11.58 12.50
N THR A 72 -2.04 -10.77 11.60
CA THR A 72 -3.46 -10.44 11.60
C THR A 72 -4.06 -10.69 10.21
N TYR A 73 -5.30 -11.15 10.17
CA TYR A 73 -6.09 -11.12 8.95
C TYR A 73 -6.49 -9.68 8.63
N HIS A 74 -6.53 -9.37 7.33
CA HIS A 74 -6.81 -8.04 6.81
C HIS A 74 -7.40 -8.13 5.40
N ASN A 75 -8.60 -7.59 5.20
CA ASN A 75 -9.21 -7.44 3.88
C ASN A 75 -9.93 -6.09 3.71
N ILE A 76 -9.25 -5.12 3.09
CA ILE A 76 -9.80 -3.76 2.88
C ILE A 76 -11.09 -3.77 2.06
N ASN A 77 -11.25 -4.72 1.12
CA ASN A 77 -12.39 -4.70 0.21
C ASN A 77 -13.69 -5.15 0.88
N LEU A 78 -13.56 -6.03 1.87
CA LEU A 78 -14.68 -6.65 2.56
C LEU A 78 -14.96 -5.99 3.91
N GLU A 79 -13.91 -5.62 4.66
CA GLU A 79 -14.04 -5.11 6.03
C GLU A 79 -14.25 -3.59 6.10
N ILE A 80 -13.81 -2.82 5.10
CA ILE A 80 -13.87 -1.35 5.16
C ILE A 80 -15.06 -0.81 4.35
N PRO A 81 -15.89 0.09 4.93
CA PRO A 81 -16.94 0.77 4.18
C PRO A 81 -16.41 1.44 2.91
N GLN A 82 -17.07 1.24 1.76
CA GLN A 82 -16.56 1.71 0.45
C GLN A 82 -16.27 3.20 0.39
N LYS A 83 -17.03 4.02 1.14
CA LYS A 83 -16.79 5.47 1.25
C LYS A 83 -15.40 5.82 1.82
N ARG A 84 -14.83 4.93 2.64
CA ARG A 84 -13.54 5.12 3.33
C ARG A 84 -12.46 4.13 2.86
N SER A 85 -12.79 3.19 1.96
CA SER A 85 -11.82 2.20 1.47
C SER A 85 -10.63 2.86 0.77
N PHE A 86 -10.85 3.95 0.04
CA PHE A 86 -9.79 4.68 -0.65
C PHE A 86 -8.70 5.21 0.29
N ILE A 87 -9.06 5.85 1.40
CA ILE A 87 -8.05 6.41 2.35
C ILE A 87 -7.24 5.30 3.03
N VAL A 88 -7.89 4.17 3.35
CA VAL A 88 -7.20 3.01 3.95
C VAL A 88 -6.23 2.38 2.96
N ARG A 89 -6.64 2.19 1.69
CA ARG A 89 -5.75 1.70 0.62
C ARG A 89 -4.58 2.64 0.36
N LEU A 90 -4.83 3.94 0.37
CA LEU A 90 -3.78 4.94 0.19
C LEU A 90 -2.77 4.90 1.35
N ASN A 91 -3.25 4.82 2.59
CA ASN A 91 -2.40 4.67 3.77
C ASN A 91 -1.58 3.36 3.73
N TYR A 92 -2.20 2.25 3.31
CA TYR A 92 -1.51 0.98 3.11
C TYR A 92 -0.38 1.08 2.07
N LEU A 93 -0.66 1.74 0.94
CA LEU A 93 0.30 1.92 -0.14
C LEU A 93 1.50 2.76 0.30
N PHE A 94 1.27 3.86 1.05
CA PHE A 94 2.37 4.65 1.59
C PHE A 94 3.12 3.92 2.70
N ALA A 95 2.45 3.16 3.56
CA ALA A 95 3.11 2.29 4.54
C ALA A 95 4.08 1.29 3.87
N GLN A 96 3.65 0.63 2.79
CA GLN A 96 4.52 -0.23 1.97
C GLN A 96 5.66 0.55 1.32
N SER A 97 5.37 1.72 0.76
CA SER A 97 6.36 2.61 0.14
C SER A 97 7.45 3.04 1.13
N ILE A 98 7.09 3.34 2.38
CA ILE A 98 8.04 3.65 3.45
C ILE A 98 8.93 2.44 3.73
N CYS A 99 8.35 1.25 3.89
CA CYS A 99 9.11 0.01 4.13
C CYS A 99 10.11 -0.28 2.99
N LEU A 100 9.68 -0.12 1.73
CA LEU A 100 10.56 -0.25 0.58
C LEU A 100 11.67 0.80 0.59
N SER A 101 11.37 2.06 0.89
CA SER A 101 12.39 3.11 0.97
C SER A 101 13.44 2.82 2.06
N LEU A 102 13.04 2.27 3.20
CA LEU A 102 13.95 1.83 4.27
C LEU A 102 14.80 0.64 3.83
N LEU A 103 14.21 -0.32 3.10
CA LEU A 103 14.95 -1.46 2.55
C LEU A 103 16.00 -0.99 1.52
N PHE A 104 15.63 -0.07 0.63
CA PHE A 104 16.56 0.58 -0.31
C PHE A 104 17.65 1.39 0.42
N SER A 105 17.34 1.97 1.57
CA SER A 105 18.34 2.65 2.41
C SER A 105 19.41 1.70 2.94
N VAL A 106 19.05 0.47 3.30
CA VAL A 106 20.03 -0.58 3.65
C VAL A 106 20.94 -0.88 2.46
N PHE A 107 20.38 -1.06 1.26
CA PHE A 107 21.18 -1.29 0.06
C PHE A 107 22.12 -0.12 -0.24
N ALA A 108 21.66 1.12 -0.10
CA ALA A 108 22.51 2.30 -0.27
C ALA A 108 23.64 2.33 0.77
N ALA A 109 23.35 1.97 2.03
CA ALA A 109 24.35 1.90 3.09
C ALA A 109 25.49 0.91 2.73
N LEU A 110 25.18 -0.21 2.06
CA LEU A 110 26.18 -1.18 1.58
C LEU A 110 27.16 -0.60 0.54
N PHE A 111 26.83 0.48 -0.17
CA PHE A 111 27.76 1.13 -1.11
C PHE A 111 28.56 2.27 -0.48
N SER A 112 28.34 2.56 0.81
CA SER A 112 28.97 3.68 1.53
C SER A 112 30.49 3.58 1.71
N PHE A 113 31.10 2.40 1.49
CA PHE A 113 32.55 2.19 1.55
C PHE A 113 33.34 3.19 0.68
N GLY A 114 32.74 3.70 -0.40
CA GLY A 114 33.37 4.70 -1.26
C GLY A 114 33.50 6.11 -0.67
N ILE A 115 32.92 6.37 0.51
CA ILE A 115 32.92 7.68 1.19
C ILE A 115 34.07 7.78 2.22
N ASP A 116 34.76 6.67 2.51
CA ASP A 116 35.82 6.59 3.53
C ASP A 116 37.01 7.53 3.29
N SER A 117 37.23 8.01 2.06
CA SER A 117 38.27 9.02 1.78
C SER A 117 38.05 10.36 2.52
N CYS A 118 36.85 10.58 3.07
CA CYS A 118 36.53 11.74 3.91
C CYS A 118 36.87 11.54 5.40
N VAL A 119 37.01 10.29 5.85
CA VAL A 119 37.25 9.94 7.27
C VAL A 119 38.58 10.50 7.79
N ASN A 120 39.56 10.74 6.93
CA ASN A 120 40.85 11.31 7.35
C ASN A 120 40.84 12.85 7.47
N SER A 121 39.80 13.56 7.01
CA SER A 121 39.75 15.04 7.04
C SER A 121 38.48 15.64 7.64
N CYS A 122 37.37 14.90 7.74
CA CYS A 122 36.10 15.35 8.32
C CYS A 122 35.74 14.66 9.65
N THR A 123 36.73 14.17 10.39
CA THR A 123 36.59 13.47 11.67
C THR A 123 35.91 14.26 12.79
N SER A 124 35.73 15.57 12.66
CA SER A 124 35.17 16.39 13.76
C SER A 124 33.66 16.63 13.72
N PHE A 125 32.92 16.33 12.64
CA PHE A 125 31.50 16.76 12.56
C PHE A 125 30.44 15.64 12.62
N ALA A 126 30.75 14.35 12.50
CA ALA A 126 29.66 13.42 12.14
C ALA A 126 29.69 11.96 12.59
N GLY A 127 30.74 11.44 13.27
CA GLY A 127 30.73 10.04 13.76
C GLY A 127 30.31 8.99 12.70
N PHE A 128 30.61 9.28 11.43
CA PHE A 128 30.24 8.50 10.25
C PHE A 128 31.22 7.34 10.12
N HIS A 129 30.70 6.12 10.14
CA HIS A 129 31.48 4.90 10.01
C HIS A 129 30.66 3.91 9.19
N PHE A 130 31.25 3.32 8.14
CA PHE A 130 30.49 2.49 7.19
C PHE A 130 29.67 1.40 7.91
N GLY A 131 30.29 0.69 8.87
CA GLY A 131 29.64 -0.41 9.59
C GLY A 131 28.52 0.09 10.50
N LYS A 132 28.66 1.31 11.02
CA LYS A 132 27.63 1.97 11.84
C LYS A 132 26.44 2.36 10.98
N GLU A 133 26.65 2.90 9.78
CA GLU A 133 25.57 3.24 8.85
C GLU A 133 24.78 2.00 8.44
N ILE A 134 25.46 0.90 8.09
CA ILE A 134 24.79 -0.36 7.75
C ILE A 134 23.97 -0.86 8.94
N PHE A 135 24.57 -0.94 10.13
CA PHE A 135 23.88 -1.40 11.33
C PHE A 135 22.66 -0.53 11.66
N LEU A 136 22.80 0.80 11.67
CA LEU A 136 21.71 1.70 11.98
C LEU A 136 20.63 1.72 10.89
N SER A 137 20.99 1.56 9.62
CA SER A 137 19.99 1.43 8.53
C SER A 137 19.15 0.16 8.70
N MET A 138 19.76 -0.95 9.15
CA MET A 138 19.05 -2.19 9.48
C MET A 138 18.12 -2.02 10.69
N VAL A 139 18.59 -1.31 11.74
CA VAL A 139 17.76 -0.93 12.89
C VAL A 139 16.57 -0.09 12.42
N ASN A 140 16.81 0.95 11.61
CA ASN A 140 15.75 1.80 11.05
C ASN A 140 14.75 0.99 10.22
N LEU A 141 15.21 -0.01 9.45
CA LEU A 141 14.33 -0.90 8.71
C LEU A 141 13.41 -1.70 9.65
N VAL A 142 13.97 -2.42 10.62
CA VAL A 142 13.19 -3.27 11.53
C VAL A 142 12.20 -2.46 12.35
N PHE A 143 12.67 -1.39 13.01
CA PHE A 143 11.81 -0.55 13.85
C PHE A 143 10.86 0.29 13.01
N GLY A 144 11.31 0.85 11.89
CA GLY A 144 10.47 1.68 11.02
C GLY A 144 9.30 0.88 10.42
N VAL A 145 9.56 -0.34 9.94
CA VAL A 145 8.51 -1.25 9.45
C VAL A 145 7.51 -1.57 10.56
N ALA A 146 8.00 -1.92 11.75
CA ALA A 146 7.13 -2.22 12.89
C ALA A 146 6.27 -1.01 13.30
N LEU A 147 6.86 0.19 13.39
CA LEU A 147 6.16 1.42 13.76
C LEU A 147 5.09 1.78 12.72
N VAL A 148 5.44 1.77 11.43
CA VAL A 148 4.51 2.12 10.36
C VAL A 148 3.32 1.15 10.32
N PHE A 149 3.56 -0.17 10.41
CA PHE A 149 2.44 -1.11 10.32
C PHE A 149 1.66 -1.28 11.64
N HIS A 150 2.32 -1.41 12.78
CA HIS A 150 1.62 -1.70 14.04
C HIS A 150 1.17 -0.46 14.80
N VAL A 151 1.90 0.66 14.69
CA VAL A 151 1.56 1.87 15.46
C VAL A 151 0.69 2.81 14.62
N GLN A 152 0.96 2.94 13.32
CA GLN A 152 0.23 3.88 12.46
C GLN A 152 -0.87 3.20 11.64
N TYR A 153 -0.52 2.24 10.77
CA TYR A 153 -1.46 1.66 9.82
C TYR A 153 -2.58 0.85 10.49
N PHE A 154 -2.22 -0.14 11.31
CA PHE A 154 -3.18 -1.09 11.87
C PHE A 154 -4.22 -0.43 12.79
N PRO A 155 -3.86 0.49 13.70
CA PRO A 155 -4.85 1.19 14.52
C PRO A 155 -5.77 2.08 13.68
N PHE A 156 -5.26 2.71 12.63
CA PHE A 156 -6.09 3.47 11.69
C PHE A 156 -7.06 2.56 10.94
N TYR A 157 -6.57 1.43 10.43
CA TYR A 157 -7.39 0.41 9.77
C TYR A 157 -8.53 -0.08 10.68
N ALA A 158 -8.21 -0.52 11.90
CA ALA A 158 -9.18 -1.03 12.86
C ALA A 158 -10.23 0.03 13.21
N ALA A 159 -9.81 1.28 13.42
CA ALA A 159 -10.74 2.35 13.72
C ALA A 159 -11.69 2.68 12.56
N VAL A 160 -11.20 2.62 11.31
CA VAL A 160 -12.07 2.83 10.14
C VAL A 160 -13.01 1.63 9.93
N ARG A 161 -12.54 0.40 10.15
CA ARG A 161 -13.34 -0.82 10.07
C ARG A 161 -14.50 -0.81 11.06
N ASP A 162 -14.19 -0.52 12.32
CA ASP A 162 -15.15 -0.55 13.41
C ASP A 162 -16.00 0.75 13.48
N GLU A 163 -15.85 1.63 12.48
CA GLU A 163 -16.46 2.97 12.40
C GLU A 163 -16.26 3.85 13.64
N THR A 164 -15.21 3.58 14.42
CA THR A 164 -14.89 4.29 15.65
C THR A 164 -14.11 5.58 15.39
N PRO A 165 -14.18 6.57 16.29
CA PRO A 165 -13.44 7.83 16.13
C PRO A 165 -11.91 7.59 16.22
N THR A 166 -11.19 8.01 15.18
CA THR A 166 -9.73 7.86 15.01
C THR A 166 -8.89 8.85 15.84
N ARG A 167 -9.31 9.20 17.07
CA ARG A 167 -8.66 10.28 17.87
C ARG A 167 -7.18 10.02 18.15
N SER A 168 -6.79 8.76 18.35
CA SER A 168 -5.39 8.35 18.55
C SER A 168 -4.58 8.31 17.24
N ALA A 169 -5.23 8.18 16.08
CA ALA A 169 -4.53 8.08 14.80
C ALA A 169 -3.94 9.43 14.34
N ILE A 170 -4.58 10.56 14.67
CA ILE A 170 -4.09 11.89 14.30
C ILE A 170 -2.69 12.18 14.85
N PRO A 171 -2.42 12.10 16.17
CA PRO A 171 -1.08 12.39 16.70
C PRO A 171 -0.04 11.40 16.17
N VAL A 172 -0.41 10.13 15.98
CA VAL A 172 0.48 9.13 15.37
C VAL A 172 0.83 9.52 13.94
N GLN A 173 -0.15 9.95 13.14
CA GLN A 173 0.08 10.41 11.76
C GLN A 173 1.03 11.61 11.70
N VAL A 174 0.87 12.58 12.61
CA VAL A 174 1.79 13.73 12.73
C VAL A 174 3.20 13.27 13.11
N ALA A 175 3.31 12.32 14.04
CA ALA A 175 4.59 11.74 14.44
C ALA A 175 5.26 10.98 13.27
N THR A 176 4.50 10.25 12.46
CA THR A 176 5.00 9.58 11.26
C THR A 176 5.56 10.59 10.24
N ILE A 177 4.83 11.67 9.96
CA ILE A 177 5.31 12.74 9.06
C ILE A 177 6.60 13.37 9.63
N ALA A 178 6.64 13.66 10.92
CA ALA A 178 7.84 14.21 11.57
C ALA A 178 9.04 13.25 11.48
N ALA A 179 8.83 11.95 11.71
CA ALA A 179 9.86 10.93 11.57
C ALA A 179 10.37 10.84 10.12
N LEU A 180 9.49 10.93 9.12
CA LEU A 180 9.87 10.98 7.72
C LEU A 180 10.68 12.24 7.38
N CYS A 181 10.37 13.40 7.97
CA CYS A 181 11.20 14.60 7.82
C CYS A 181 12.61 14.40 8.40
N VAL A 182 12.76 13.69 9.53
CA VAL A 182 14.07 13.33 10.10
C VAL A 182 14.83 12.38 9.17
N LEU A 183 14.14 11.37 8.60
CA LEU A 183 14.73 10.47 7.61
C LEU A 183 15.17 11.22 6.34
N LEU A 184 14.35 12.16 5.85
CA LEU A 184 14.68 13.01 4.70
C LEU A 184 15.86 13.94 5.01
N ALA A 185 15.99 14.46 6.23
CA ALA A 185 17.16 15.23 6.61
C ALA A 185 18.44 14.39 6.49
N GLY A 186 18.36 13.09 6.82
CA GLY A 186 19.43 12.12 6.57
C GLY A 186 20.72 12.49 7.29
N VAL A 187 20.64 12.72 8.61
CA VAL A 187 21.77 13.14 9.42
C VAL A 187 22.85 12.04 9.38
N PRO A 188 24.07 12.34 8.95
CA PRO A 188 25.16 11.35 8.92
C PRO A 188 25.39 10.75 10.31
N GLY A 189 25.65 9.45 10.38
CA GLY A 189 25.82 8.73 11.64
C GLY A 189 24.53 8.12 12.21
N THR A 190 23.38 8.29 11.54
CA THR A 190 22.06 7.77 11.99
C THR A 190 21.55 6.58 11.16
N GLY A 191 22.23 6.18 10.09
CA GLY A 191 21.74 5.16 9.15
C GLY A 191 20.60 5.63 8.25
N ALA A 192 20.24 6.92 8.28
CA ALA A 192 19.23 7.51 7.41
C ALA A 192 19.87 8.07 6.14
N VAL A 193 19.35 7.67 4.98
CA VAL A 193 19.83 8.13 3.67
C VAL A 193 18.89 9.22 3.14
N GLY A 194 19.25 10.47 3.42
CA GLY A 194 18.47 11.66 3.02
C GLY A 194 19.34 12.74 2.40
N ILE A 195 18.86 13.99 2.43
CA ILE A 195 19.51 15.16 1.82
C ILE A 195 20.92 15.38 2.37
N GLY A 196 21.13 15.23 3.68
CA GLY A 196 22.44 15.34 4.32
C GLY A 196 23.43 14.30 3.80
N TYR A 197 23.01 13.04 3.73
CA TYR A 197 23.79 11.97 3.12
C TYR A 197 24.05 12.24 1.64
N ALA A 198 23.04 12.69 0.88
CA ALA A 198 23.18 13.01 -0.54
C ALA A 198 24.23 14.09 -0.77
N TYR A 199 24.22 15.17 0.01
CA TYR A 199 25.25 16.20 -0.06
C TYR A 199 26.66 15.63 0.08
N ILE A 200 26.89 14.75 1.06
CA ILE A 200 28.18 14.08 1.26
C ILE A 200 28.51 13.15 0.08
N ALA A 201 27.54 12.39 -0.40
CA ALA A 201 27.71 11.48 -1.52
C ALA A 201 28.05 12.23 -2.82
N PHE A 202 27.46 13.39 -3.08
CA PHE A 202 27.78 14.22 -4.25
C PHE A 202 29.19 14.78 -4.21
N LYS A 203 29.65 15.18 -3.01
CA LYS A 203 30.96 15.78 -2.80
C LYS A 203 32.10 14.76 -2.78
N TYR A 204 31.90 13.61 -2.15
CA TYR A 204 32.97 12.66 -1.85
C TYR A 204 32.70 11.22 -2.33
N GLY A 205 31.45 10.90 -2.66
CA GLY A 205 31.03 9.55 -3.02
C GLY A 205 31.25 9.19 -4.48
N LYS A 206 31.21 7.88 -4.75
CA LYS A 206 31.16 7.31 -6.10
C LYS A 206 29.77 7.56 -6.73
N TRP A 207 29.67 7.38 -8.04
CA TRP A 207 28.42 7.58 -8.78
C TRP A 207 27.23 6.79 -8.19
N MET A 208 27.46 5.55 -7.73
CA MET A 208 26.43 4.73 -7.05
C MET A 208 25.86 5.43 -5.82
N ASN A 209 26.70 6.03 -4.99
CA ASN A 209 26.26 6.71 -3.76
C ASN A 209 25.42 7.93 -4.10
N LYS A 210 25.81 8.67 -5.15
CA LYS A 210 25.05 9.82 -5.66
C LYS A 210 23.68 9.39 -6.17
N PHE A 211 23.63 8.32 -6.96
CA PHE A 211 22.39 7.79 -7.50
C PHE A 211 21.44 7.33 -6.39
N PHE A 212 21.89 6.43 -5.50
CA PHE A 212 21.05 5.90 -4.43
C PHE A 212 20.59 7.00 -3.47
N SER A 213 21.49 7.88 -3.04
CA SER A 213 21.13 8.97 -2.12
C SER A 213 20.12 9.94 -2.71
N PHE A 214 20.23 10.26 -4.00
CA PHE A 214 19.26 11.10 -4.70
C PHE A 214 17.90 10.41 -4.79
N VAL A 215 17.87 9.16 -5.28
CA VAL A 215 16.63 8.38 -5.45
C VAL A 215 15.90 8.22 -4.12
N ILE A 216 16.61 7.85 -3.05
CA ILE A 216 16.00 7.63 -1.74
C ILE A 216 15.53 8.95 -1.12
N SER A 217 16.29 10.04 -1.26
CA SER A 217 15.85 11.37 -0.79
C SER A 217 14.57 11.81 -1.49
N ALA A 218 14.48 11.64 -2.81
CA ALA A 218 13.27 11.93 -3.57
C ALA A 218 12.10 11.03 -3.14
N TRP A 219 12.38 9.75 -2.85
CA TRP A 219 11.38 8.80 -2.36
C TRP A 219 10.86 9.18 -0.97
N HIS A 220 11.73 9.58 -0.04
CA HIS A 220 11.31 10.09 1.27
C HIS A 220 10.44 11.34 1.14
N LEU A 221 10.78 12.25 0.23
CA LEU A 221 9.95 13.42 -0.05
C LEU A 221 8.55 13.01 -0.56
N LEU A 222 8.48 12.05 -1.48
CA LEU A 222 7.21 11.51 -1.97
C LEU A 222 6.37 10.89 -0.83
N ASN A 223 7.01 10.14 0.07
CA ASN A 223 6.35 9.55 1.23
C ASN A 223 5.83 10.63 2.19
N ILE A 224 6.58 11.71 2.43
CA ILE A 224 6.11 12.85 3.25
C ILE A 224 4.86 13.49 2.64
N VAL A 225 4.89 13.76 1.33
CA VAL A 225 3.75 14.34 0.61
C VAL A 225 2.55 13.40 0.69
N GLY A 226 2.77 12.10 0.48
CA GLY A 226 1.74 11.06 0.59
C GLY A 226 1.07 11.01 1.96
N GLU A 227 1.87 10.94 3.02
CA GLU A 227 1.38 10.91 4.40
C GLU A 227 0.70 12.22 4.80
N ALA A 228 1.13 13.36 4.25
CA ALA A 228 0.44 14.64 4.42
C ALA A 228 -0.95 14.63 3.74
N VAL A 229 -1.08 14.06 2.55
CA VAL A 229 -2.38 13.87 1.88
C VAL A 229 -3.28 12.96 2.71
N VAL A 230 -2.76 11.82 3.21
CA VAL A 230 -3.50 10.92 4.10
C VAL A 230 -3.98 11.67 5.35
N PHE A 231 -3.11 12.44 5.99
CA PHE A 231 -3.45 13.25 7.17
C PHE A 231 -4.60 14.23 6.90
N LEU A 232 -4.57 14.93 5.77
CA LEU A 232 -5.64 15.86 5.38
C LEU A 232 -6.97 15.12 5.14
N MET A 233 -6.92 13.93 4.54
CA MET A 233 -8.10 13.09 4.30
C MET A 233 -8.66 12.43 5.56
N MET A 234 -7.88 12.30 6.64
CA MET A 234 -8.38 11.78 7.92
C MET A 234 -9.29 12.78 8.65
N ARG A 235 -9.07 14.10 8.48
CA ARG A 235 -9.86 15.17 9.15
C ARG A 235 -11.39 15.14 8.91
N PRO A 236 -11.93 14.87 7.70
CA PRO A 236 -13.38 14.84 7.49
C PRO A 236 -14.12 13.72 8.25
N ILE A 237 -13.42 12.71 8.76
CA ILE A 237 -14.05 11.57 9.46
C ILE A 237 -14.75 12.01 10.77
N PHE A 238 -14.26 13.05 11.44
CA PHE A 238 -14.74 13.46 12.77
C PHE A 238 -15.97 14.36 12.77
N ARG A 239 -16.34 14.98 11.64
CA ARG A 239 -17.44 15.96 11.61
C ARG A 239 -18.82 15.31 11.55
N THR A 240 -18.93 14.12 10.98
CA THR A 240 -20.23 13.50 10.69
C THR A 240 -20.90 12.90 11.92
N THR A 241 -20.12 12.40 12.89
CA THR A 241 -20.65 11.74 14.09
C THR A 241 -21.27 12.71 15.09
N ASN A 242 -20.76 13.95 15.15
CA ASN A 242 -21.31 14.97 16.03
C ASN A 242 -22.67 15.50 15.55
N LEU A 243 -22.93 15.48 14.24
CA LEU A 243 -24.21 15.95 13.67
C LEU A 243 -25.36 14.95 13.88
N LEU A 244 -25.08 13.67 14.11
CA LEU A 244 -26.09 12.67 14.45
C LEU A 244 -26.31 12.52 15.96
N ALA A 245 -25.34 12.94 16.76
CA ALA A 245 -25.45 12.97 18.22
C ALA A 245 -26.20 14.21 18.74
N ASP A 246 -26.07 15.36 18.07
CA ASP A 246 -26.89 16.55 18.32
C ASP A 246 -28.22 16.45 17.57
N GLY A 247 -29.06 15.50 18.01
CA GLY A 247 -30.43 15.32 17.55
C GLY A 247 -31.21 16.64 17.57
N GLY A 248 -31.17 17.35 16.44
CA GLY A 248 -32.09 18.41 16.12
C GLY A 248 -33.46 17.77 15.93
N GLN A 249 -34.33 17.92 16.93
CA GLN A 249 -35.77 17.79 16.75
C GLN A 249 -36.17 18.62 15.52
N ILE A 250 -36.51 17.94 14.43
CA ILE A 250 -37.29 18.57 13.36
C ILE A 250 -38.72 18.59 13.89
N THR A 251 -39.08 19.68 14.56
CA THR A 251 -40.48 20.04 14.74
C THR A 251 -41.03 20.43 13.37
N VAL A 252 -41.92 19.59 12.84
CA VAL A 252 -42.81 19.91 11.71
C VAL A 252 -43.88 20.88 12.18
#